data_AF-A0A7J4S1G3-F1
#
_entry.id   AF-A0A7J4S1G3-F1
#
_cell.length_a   1.000
_cell.length_b   1.000
_cell.length_c   1.000
_cell.angle_alpha   90.00
_cell.angle_beta   90.00
_cell.angle_gamma   90.00
#
_symmetry.space_group_name_H-M   'P 1'
#
loop_
_entity.id
_entity.type
_entity.pdbx_description
1 polymer ?
#
loop_
_entity_poly.entity_id
_entity_poly.type
_entity_poly.pdbx_seq_one_letter_code
_entity_poly.pdbx_strand_id
1 'polypeptide(L)' 'MSDYLIDSFGWIEVLTDGPKASEFKKIILSDARLIVSSIVLVEIAAKFHS' A
#
# COMPACT_ATOMS: atom_id res chain seq x y z
N MET A 1 6.04 -17.21 8.66
CA MET A 1 5.33 -16.43 7.63
C MET A 1 4.78 -15.22 8.36
N SER A 2 5.17 -14.01 7.96
CA SER A 2 4.74 -12.77 8.63
C SER A 2 3.55 -12.18 7.88
N ASP A 3 2.56 -11.67 8.62
CA ASP A 3 1.41 -10.99 8.04
C ASP A 3 1.59 -9.47 8.19
N TYR A 4 1.31 -8.71 7.14
CA TYR A 4 1.42 -7.25 7.14
C TYR A 4 0.06 -6.61 6.87
N LEU A 5 -0.32 -5.65 7.73
CA LEU A 5 -1.45 -4.76 7.51
C LEU A 5 -0.92 -3.50 6.82
N ILE A 6 -1.41 -3.21 5.61
CA ILE A 6 -1.00 -2.03 4.84
C ILE A 6 -2.20 -1.10 4.67
N ASP A 7 -2.02 0.16 5.06
CA ASP A 7 -3.00 1.23 4.90
C ASP A 7 -2.90 1.91 3.53
N SER A 8 -3.80 2.86 3.26
CA SER A 8 -3.80 3.61 2.00
C SER A 8 -2.55 4.44 1.80
N PHE A 9 -1.91 4.93 2.85
CA PHE A 9 -0.67 5.69 2.75
C PHE A 9 0.46 4.85 2.15
N GLY A 10 0.67 3.62 2.62
CA GLY A 10 1.69 2.72 2.07
C GLY A 10 1.50 2.44 0.58
N TRP A 11 0.26 2.22 0.16
CA TRP A 11 -0.07 2.06 -1.27
C TRP A 11 0.15 3.34 -2.07
N ILE A 12 -0.30 4.49 -1.55
CA ILE A 12 -0.14 5.79 -2.22
C ILE A 12 1.34 6.11 -2.41
N GLU A 13 2.18 5.92 -1.39
CA GLU A 13 3.64 6.10 -1.49
C GLU A 13 4.23 5.27 -2.64
N VAL A 14 3.85 3.99 -2.78
CA VAL A 14 4.34 3.14 -3.87
C VAL A 14 3.83 3.60 -5.24
N LEU A 15 2.55 3.97 -5.32
CA LEU A 15 1.90 4.35 -6.58
C LEU A 15 2.34 5.73 -7.10
N THR A 16 2.71 6.65 -6.21
CA THR A 16 3.20 8.00 -6.58
C THR A 16 4.73 8.12 -6.58
N ASP A 17 5.45 7.03 -6.35
CA ASP A 17 6.91 7.00 -6.15
C ASP A 17 7.38 8.02 -5.09
N GLY A 18 6.69 8.02 -3.94
CA GLY A 18 6.97 8.89 -2.81
C GLY A 18 8.28 8.55 -2.06
N PRO A 19 8.67 9.39 -1.07
CA PRO A 19 9.95 9.26 -0.36
C PRO A 19 10.16 7.90 0.31
N LYS A 20 9.09 7.22 0.71
CA LYS A 20 9.12 5.92 1.38
C LYS A 20 8.72 4.76 0.45
N ALA A 21 8.52 5.01 -0.83
CA ALA A 21 8.10 4.01 -1.80
C ALA A 21 8.99 2.76 -1.79
N SER A 22 10.31 2.95 -1.63
CA SER A 22 11.27 1.83 -1.60
C SER A 22 11.11 0.91 -0.39
N GLU A 23 10.69 1.43 0.77
CA GLU A 23 10.44 0.65 1.97
C GLU A 23 9.14 -0.14 1.83
N PHE A 24 8.07 0.51 1.37
CA PHE A 24 6.78 -0.14 1.17
C PHE A 24 6.79 -1.15 0.03
N LYS A 25 7.54 -0.90 -1.07
CA LYS A 25 7.74 -1.86 -2.17
C LYS A 25 8.31 -3.19 -1.68
N LYS A 26 9.26 -3.16 -0.73
CA LYS A 26 9.84 -4.40 -0.16
C LYS A 26 8.79 -5.27 0.53
N ILE A 27 7.80 -4.66 1.17
CA ILE A 27 6.74 -5.38 1.88
C ILE A 27 5.67 -5.82 0.86
N ILE A 28 5.18 -4.90 0.03
CA ILE A 28 4.10 -5.15 -0.95
C ILE A 28 4.48 -6.22 -1.97
N LEU A 29 5.75 -6.27 -2.38
CA LEU A 29 6.24 -7.21 -3.39
C LEU A 29 6.88 -8.46 -2.77
N SER A 30 6.83 -8.63 -1.45
CA SER A 30 7.34 -9.83 -0.78
C SER A 30 6.37 -11.00 -0.89
N ASP A 31 6.84 -12.19 -0.52
CA ASP A 31 6.00 -13.39 -0.37
C ASP A 31 5.13 -13.36 0.91
N ALA A 32 5.10 -12.23 1.63
CA ALA A 32 4.29 -12.08 2.83
C ALA A 32 2.80 -11.95 2.49
N ARG A 33 1.95 -12.43 3.40
CA ARG A 33 0.51 -12.22 3.27
C ARG A 33 0.19 -10.77 3.60
N LEU A 34 -0.38 -10.07 2.62
CA LEU A 34 -0.90 -8.72 2.80
C LEU A 34 -2.36 -8.77 3.22
N ILE A 35 -2.68 -8.11 4.33
CA ILE A 35 -4.04 -7.86 4.76
C ILE A 35 -4.36 -6.42 4.37
N VAL A 36 -5.36 -6.25 3.51
CA VAL A 36 -5.80 -4.94 3.02
C VAL A 36 -7.29 -4.83 3.25
N SER A 37 -7.72 -3.83 4.02
CA SER A 37 -9.15 -3.54 4.24
C SER A 37 -9.76 -2.98 2.97
N SER A 38 -11.03 -3.28 2.68
CA SER A 38 -11.71 -2.76 1.49
C SER A 38 -11.79 -1.23 1.46
N ILE A 39 -11.86 -0.57 2.63
CA ILE A 39 -11.84 0.89 2.72
C ILE A 39 -10.54 1.49 2.17
N VAL A 40 -9.41 0.80 2.32
CA VAL A 40 -8.11 1.25 1.81
C VAL A 40 -8.13 1.38 0.29
N LEU A 41 -8.81 0.46 -0.41
CA LEU A 41 -8.96 0.53 -1.86
C LEU A 41 -9.78 1.76 -2.29
N VAL A 42 -10.81 2.12 -1.51
CA VAL A 42 -11.64 3.31 -1.76
C VAL A 42 -10.83 4.59 -1.56
N GLU A 43 -10.03 4.67 -0.49
CA GLU A 43 -9.15 5.81 -0.21
C GLU A 43 -8.10 6.02 -1.31
N ILE A 44 -7.48 4.94 -1.78
CA ILE A 44 -6.53 4.98 -2.90
C ILE A 44 -7.24 5.48 -4.16
N ALA A 45 -8.40 4.89 -4.51
CA ALA A 45 -9.15 5.30 -5.69
C ALA A 45 -9.55 6.77 -5.64
N ALA A 46 -10.05 7.26 -4.49
CA ALA A 46 -10.39 8.67 -4.31
C ALA A 46 -9.18 9.58 -4.55
N LYS A 47 -7.97 9.17 -4.13
CA LYS A 47 -6.76 9.96 -4.31
C LYS A 47 -6.36 10.16 -5.78
N PHE A 48 -6.58 9.15 -6.64
CA PHE A 48 -6.15 9.17 -8.05
C PHE A 48 -7.24 9.59 -9.04
N HIS A 49 -8.50 9.64 -8.60
CA HIS A 49 -9.66 10.04 -9.42
C HIS A 49 -10.24 11.42 -9.04
N SER A 50 -9.56 12.18 -8.18
CA SER A 50 -9.93 13.56 -7.79
C SER A 50 -9.20 14.62 -8.62
#